data_AF-A0A0F8Y817-F1
#
_entry.id   AF-A0A0F8Y817-F1
#
_cell.length_a   1.000
_cell.length_b   1.000
_cell.length_c   1.000
_cell.angle_alpha   90.00
_cell.angle_beta   90.00
_cell.angle_gamma   90.00
#
_symmetry.space_group_name_H-M   'P 1'
#
loop_
_entity.id
_entity.type
_entity.pdbx_description
1 polymer ?
#
loop_
_entity_poly.entity_id
_entity_poly.type
_entity_poly.pdbx_seq_one_letter_code
_entity_poly.pdbx_strand_id
1 'polypeptide(L)'
;LVSGAEKAVAEYPNASLKVIEGGFNQAEWGEKIASLAATGEYNVIITSNPAMPFVILDITKVFPDQKFICFDAFYKGNSQMYTVLYNQVEQAYFLGYLGGLITGSSMAGANSDLKVGMVVAQQYPALDKMIVPGYKLGLQAVDPAITMDFRVIGNWYDANKAADLANSMIDSGVDVIATIAGGANQGVINACKERGKYVLYFDSNELAMAPGVIVGCGLLYQEKLVSEVLKEAIQGKVPYGEARIVTAEQGYVDFVDDDPLYIKSVAADVREAMDIVVRKIRSGELRLAAPEL
;
A
#
# COMPACT_ATOMS: atom_id res chain seq x y z
N LEU A 1 -2.23 -5.88 -9.11
CA LEU A 1 -1.42 -6.44 -10.23
C LEU A 1 -2.28 -7.07 -11.34
N VAL A 2 -2.94 -8.22 -11.11
CA VAL A 2 -3.60 -9.03 -12.16
C VAL A 2 -4.60 -8.27 -13.02
N SER A 3 -5.58 -7.58 -12.43
CA SER A 3 -6.59 -6.80 -13.18
C SER A 3 -5.97 -5.82 -14.19
N GLY A 4 -4.89 -5.14 -13.80
CA GLY A 4 -4.20 -4.20 -14.67
C GLY A 4 -3.52 -4.88 -15.85
N ALA A 5 -2.97 -6.08 -15.63
CA ALA A 5 -2.37 -6.89 -16.68
C ALA A 5 -3.40 -7.44 -17.65
N GLU A 6 -4.52 -7.96 -17.15
CA GLU A 6 -5.64 -8.42 -17.98
C GLU A 6 -6.18 -7.30 -18.86
N LYS A 7 -6.39 -6.11 -18.28
CA LYS A 7 -6.82 -4.91 -19.00
C LYS A 7 -5.84 -4.48 -20.09
N ALA A 8 -4.54 -4.51 -19.81
CA ALA A 8 -3.52 -4.22 -20.82
C ALA A 8 -3.55 -5.24 -21.95
N VAL A 9 -3.52 -6.54 -21.65
CA VAL A 9 -3.49 -7.60 -22.67
C VAL A 9 -4.76 -7.63 -23.52
N ALA A 10 -5.93 -7.34 -22.94
CA ALA A 10 -7.21 -7.31 -23.66
C ALA A 10 -7.24 -6.27 -24.81
N GLU A 11 -6.41 -5.23 -24.75
CA GLU A 11 -6.31 -4.21 -25.81
C GLU A 11 -5.38 -4.61 -26.97
N TYR A 12 -4.60 -5.69 -26.83
CA TYR A 12 -3.58 -6.10 -27.79
C TYR A 12 -3.78 -7.56 -28.20
N PRO A 13 -4.37 -7.83 -29.38
CA PRO A 13 -4.67 -9.20 -29.84
C PRO A 13 -3.46 -10.13 -29.99
N ASN A 14 -2.25 -9.57 -30.05
CA ASN A 14 -0.98 -10.27 -30.14
C ASN A 14 -0.28 -10.48 -28.79
N ALA A 15 -0.89 -10.05 -27.68
CA ALA A 15 -0.39 -10.28 -26.33
C ALA A 15 -1.14 -11.44 -25.67
N SER A 16 -0.47 -12.15 -24.77
CA SER A 16 -1.06 -13.18 -23.92
C SER A 16 -0.58 -13.01 -22.48
N LEU A 17 -1.37 -13.49 -21.52
CA LEU A 17 -1.07 -13.42 -20.10
C LEU A 17 -1.25 -14.81 -19.48
N LYS A 18 -0.30 -15.20 -18.64
CA LYS A 18 -0.42 -16.34 -17.74
C LYS A 18 -0.21 -15.85 -16.31
N VAL A 19 -1.21 -16.05 -15.47
CA VAL A 19 -1.16 -15.72 -14.05
C VAL A 19 -0.73 -16.95 -13.26
N ILE A 20 0.25 -16.77 -12.38
CA ILE A 20 0.75 -17.81 -11.49
C ILE A 20 0.80 -17.23 -10.08
N GLU A 21 0.20 -17.94 -9.13
CA GLU A 21 0.26 -17.57 -7.74
C GLU A 21 1.64 -17.92 -7.14
N GLY A 22 2.35 -16.91 -6.65
CA GLY A 22 3.66 -17.09 -6.03
C GLY A 22 3.60 -17.78 -4.66
N GLY A 23 2.46 -17.66 -3.97
CA GLY A 23 2.26 -18.12 -2.59
C GLY A 23 3.02 -17.25 -1.57
N PHE A 24 2.86 -17.56 -0.28
CA PHE A 24 3.42 -16.76 0.82
C PHE A 24 4.86 -17.15 1.22
N ASN A 25 5.39 -18.25 0.71
CA ASN A 25 6.74 -18.72 1.04
C ASN A 25 7.77 -18.05 0.12
N GLN A 26 8.42 -16.99 0.61
CA GLN A 26 9.39 -16.22 -0.17
C GLN A 26 10.58 -17.05 -0.67
N ALA A 27 10.96 -18.10 0.07
CA ALA A 27 12.07 -18.98 -0.30
C ALA A 27 11.83 -19.74 -1.62
N GLU A 28 10.56 -19.93 -2.01
CA GLU A 28 10.19 -20.61 -3.26
C GLU A 28 10.12 -19.67 -4.46
N TRP A 29 10.08 -18.35 -4.25
CA TRP A 29 9.83 -17.39 -5.33
C TRP A 29 10.94 -17.40 -6.38
N GLY A 30 12.20 -17.52 -5.97
CA GLY A 30 13.35 -17.56 -6.88
C GLY A 30 13.29 -18.76 -7.82
N GLU A 31 13.03 -19.95 -7.29
CA GLU A 31 12.89 -21.17 -8.10
C GLU A 31 11.71 -21.08 -9.07
N LYS A 32 10.56 -20.57 -8.61
CA LYS A 32 9.39 -20.39 -9.48
C LYS A 32 9.69 -19.46 -10.65
N ILE A 33 10.32 -18.30 -10.40
CA ILE A 33 10.68 -17.37 -11.48
C ILE A 33 11.73 -17.96 -12.41
N ALA A 34 12.75 -18.63 -11.86
CA ALA A 34 13.79 -19.27 -12.66
C ALA A 34 13.20 -20.35 -13.58
N SER A 35 12.20 -21.10 -13.10
CA SER A 35 11.49 -22.10 -13.90
C SER A 35 10.74 -21.46 -15.08
N LEU A 36 10.16 -20.27 -14.89
CA LEU A 36 9.48 -19.52 -15.95
C LEU A 36 10.47 -18.93 -16.96
N ALA A 37 11.59 -18.39 -16.50
CA ALA A 37 12.64 -17.90 -17.39
C ALA A 37 13.25 -19.05 -18.23
N ALA A 38 13.39 -20.24 -17.63
CA ALA A 38 13.95 -21.41 -18.30
C ALA A 38 13.07 -21.96 -19.44
N THR A 39 11.76 -21.68 -19.45
CA THR A 39 10.89 -22.12 -20.56
C THR A 39 11.17 -21.35 -21.85
N GLY A 40 11.64 -20.10 -21.75
CA GLY A 40 11.79 -19.18 -22.88
C GLY A 40 10.46 -18.77 -23.52
N GLU A 41 9.31 -19.09 -22.89
CA GLU A 41 7.97 -18.81 -23.44
C GLU A 41 7.54 -17.35 -23.24
N TYR A 42 8.08 -16.66 -22.22
CA TYR A 42 7.58 -15.36 -21.77
C TYR A 42 8.56 -14.23 -22.13
N ASN A 43 8.15 -13.30 -23.00
CA ASN A 43 8.96 -12.13 -23.34
C ASN A 43 9.29 -11.26 -22.11
N VAL A 44 8.36 -11.16 -21.17
CA VAL A 44 8.51 -10.40 -19.92
C VAL A 44 7.89 -11.20 -18.78
N ILE A 45 8.61 -11.32 -17.67
CA ILE A 45 8.07 -11.84 -16.40
C ILE A 45 7.72 -10.66 -15.51
N ILE A 46 6.49 -10.64 -14.99
CA ILE A 46 5.97 -9.54 -14.19
C ILE A 46 5.81 -10.01 -12.76
N THR A 47 6.17 -9.15 -11.81
CA THR A 47 6.00 -9.42 -10.38
C THR A 47 5.64 -8.14 -9.64
N SER A 48 5.22 -8.29 -8.37
CA SER A 48 4.97 -7.20 -7.45
C SER A 48 5.42 -7.62 -6.06
N ASN A 49 6.21 -6.78 -5.38
CA ASN A 49 6.60 -6.83 -3.96
C ASN A 49 8.03 -6.24 -3.80
N PRO A 50 8.33 -5.51 -2.70
CA PRO A 50 9.63 -4.86 -2.51
C PRO A 50 10.84 -5.80 -2.53
N ALA A 51 10.68 -7.08 -2.18
CA ALA A 51 11.76 -8.06 -2.17
C ALA A 51 12.12 -8.60 -3.57
N MET A 52 11.20 -8.48 -4.54
CA MET A 52 11.32 -9.17 -5.83
C MET A 52 12.54 -8.80 -6.65
N PRO A 53 12.98 -7.52 -6.74
CA PRO A 53 14.19 -7.21 -7.49
C PRO A 53 15.40 -7.97 -6.98
N PHE A 54 15.54 -8.13 -5.66
CA PHE A 54 16.67 -8.84 -5.05
C PHE A 54 16.60 -10.35 -5.31
N VAL A 55 15.40 -10.94 -5.30
CA VAL A 55 15.19 -12.33 -5.71
C VAL A 55 15.57 -12.54 -7.17
N ILE A 56 15.26 -11.57 -8.04
CA ILE A 56 15.49 -11.65 -9.48
C ILE A 56 16.95 -11.43 -9.86
N LEU A 57 17.76 -10.74 -9.04
CA LEU A 57 19.17 -10.45 -9.36
C LEU A 57 19.98 -11.70 -9.73
N ASP A 58 19.85 -12.80 -8.99
CA ASP A 58 20.58 -14.03 -9.30
C ASP A 58 20.06 -14.71 -10.57
N ILE A 59 18.76 -14.56 -10.86
CA ILE A 59 18.11 -15.09 -12.06
C ILE A 59 18.61 -14.33 -13.31
N THR A 60 18.82 -13.02 -13.21
CA THR A 60 19.35 -12.22 -14.33
C THR A 60 20.72 -12.69 -14.80
N LYS A 61 21.55 -13.24 -13.89
CA LYS A 61 22.88 -13.78 -14.22
C LYS A 61 22.81 -15.08 -15.03
N VAL A 62 21.75 -15.87 -14.84
CA VAL A 62 21.55 -17.16 -15.49
C VAL A 62 20.78 -17.01 -16.81
N PHE A 63 19.84 -16.07 -16.87
CA PHE A 63 18.98 -15.82 -18.02
C PHE A 63 19.14 -14.37 -18.51
N PRO A 64 20.25 -14.02 -19.20
CA PRO A 64 20.60 -12.63 -19.53
C PRO A 64 19.61 -11.93 -20.49
N ASP A 65 18.86 -12.72 -21.27
CA ASP A 65 17.88 -12.21 -22.23
C ASP A 65 16.48 -12.03 -21.62
N GLN A 66 16.20 -12.65 -20.48
CA GLN A 66 14.89 -12.54 -19.83
C GLN A 66 14.69 -11.13 -19.28
N LYS A 67 13.56 -10.50 -19.62
CA LYS A 67 13.14 -9.21 -19.09
C LYS A 67 12.16 -9.35 -17.93
N PHE A 68 12.24 -8.41 -17.00
CA PHE A 68 11.42 -8.36 -15.79
C PHE A 68 10.84 -6.97 -15.56
N ILE A 69 9.58 -6.91 -15.13
CA ILE A 69 8.96 -5.69 -14.62
C ILE A 69 8.50 -5.97 -13.18
N CYS A 70 8.98 -5.17 -12.23
CA CYS A 70 8.66 -5.31 -10.81
C CYS A 70 7.86 -4.09 -10.35
N PHE A 71 6.59 -4.31 -10.02
CA PHE A 71 5.75 -3.30 -9.38
C PHE A 71 5.93 -3.32 -7.86
N ASP A 72 5.57 -2.23 -7.20
CA ASP A 72 5.72 -2.06 -5.75
C ASP A 72 7.17 -2.34 -5.28
N ALA A 73 8.13 -1.88 -6.08
CA ALA A 73 9.54 -2.18 -5.86
C ALA A 73 10.43 -1.08 -6.44
N PHE A 74 11.62 -0.94 -5.87
CA PHE A 74 12.61 0.02 -6.33
C PHE A 74 13.97 -0.65 -6.47
N TYR A 75 14.46 -0.73 -7.70
CA TYR A 75 15.82 -1.18 -7.99
C TYR A 75 16.28 -0.59 -9.33
N LYS A 76 17.32 0.23 -9.30
CA LYS A 76 17.91 0.86 -10.49
C LYS A 76 19.22 0.19 -10.88
N GLY A 77 19.53 0.14 -12.17
CA GLY A 77 20.84 -0.23 -12.70
C GLY A 77 20.98 -1.66 -13.22
N ASN A 78 19.91 -2.47 -13.23
CA ASN A 78 19.92 -3.77 -13.90
C ASN A 78 19.20 -3.68 -15.26
N SER A 79 19.93 -3.90 -16.36
CA SER A 79 19.43 -3.76 -17.75
C SER A 79 18.33 -4.75 -18.16
N GLN A 80 17.99 -5.70 -17.31
CA GLN A 80 16.89 -6.64 -17.51
C GLN A 80 15.65 -6.29 -16.70
N MET A 81 15.74 -5.37 -15.74
CA MET A 81 14.65 -5.00 -14.85
C MET A 81 14.16 -3.58 -15.12
N TYR A 82 12.85 -3.40 -15.05
CA TYR A 82 12.25 -2.09 -14.82
C TYR A 82 11.43 -2.17 -13.54
N THR A 83 11.64 -1.24 -12.61
CA THR A 83 10.94 -1.24 -11.33
C THR A 83 10.13 0.02 -11.12
N VAL A 84 8.92 -0.12 -10.60
CA VAL A 84 8.08 1.02 -10.25
C VAL A 84 7.61 0.92 -8.81
N LEU A 85 7.92 1.95 -8.03
CA LEU A 85 7.55 2.09 -6.62
C LEU A 85 6.46 3.15 -6.48
N TYR A 86 5.52 2.94 -5.57
CA TYR A 86 4.57 3.98 -5.16
C TYR A 86 5.16 4.83 -4.05
N ASN A 87 4.87 6.13 -4.05
CA ASN A 87 5.23 6.99 -2.93
C ASN A 87 4.34 6.71 -1.72
N GLN A 88 4.63 5.65 -0.98
CA GLN A 88 3.84 5.26 0.19
C GLN A 88 4.10 6.16 1.40
N VAL A 89 5.05 7.12 1.32
CA VAL A 89 5.14 8.21 2.31
C VAL A 89 3.89 9.10 2.20
N GLU A 90 3.48 9.48 0.99
CA GLU A 90 2.25 10.26 0.74
C GLU A 90 1.01 9.49 1.19
N GLN A 91 0.91 8.22 0.80
CA GLN A 91 -0.21 7.34 1.20
C GLN A 91 -0.33 7.25 2.72
N ALA A 92 0.78 6.97 3.40
CA ALA A 92 0.80 6.82 4.85
C ALA A 92 0.57 8.17 5.55
N TYR A 93 1.07 9.27 5.00
CA TYR A 93 0.82 10.61 5.53
C TYR A 93 -0.66 10.97 5.52
N PHE A 94 -1.38 10.67 4.43
CA PHE A 94 -2.84 10.89 4.39
C PHE A 94 -3.54 10.18 5.55
N LEU A 95 -3.23 8.90 5.75
CA LEU A 95 -3.82 8.12 6.82
C LEU A 95 -3.37 8.59 8.20
N GLY A 96 -2.10 8.96 8.36
CA GLY A 96 -1.58 9.50 9.61
C GLY A 96 -2.27 10.81 10.00
N TYR A 97 -2.44 11.71 9.03
CA TYR A 97 -3.11 12.99 9.26
C TYR A 97 -4.57 12.79 9.65
N LEU A 98 -5.30 11.92 8.93
CA LEU A 98 -6.69 11.59 9.30
C LEU A 98 -6.77 10.93 10.68
N GLY A 99 -5.88 9.98 11.00
CA GLY A 99 -5.82 9.35 12.32
C GLY A 99 -5.60 10.36 13.44
N GLY A 100 -4.73 11.34 13.20
CA GLY A 100 -4.48 12.43 14.14
C GLY A 100 -5.68 13.34 14.34
N LEU A 101 -6.38 13.68 13.26
CA LEU A 101 -7.62 14.45 13.35
C LEU A 101 -8.71 13.69 14.11
N ILE A 102 -8.88 12.39 13.83
CA ILE A 102 -9.91 11.56 14.48
C ILE A 102 -9.65 11.44 15.98
N THR A 103 -8.43 11.07 16.40
CA THR A 103 -8.12 10.90 17.83
C THR A 103 -8.22 12.20 18.62
N GLY A 104 -8.03 13.36 17.96
CA GLY A 104 -8.25 14.69 18.54
C GLY A 104 -9.67 15.25 18.41
N SER A 105 -10.59 14.53 17.77
CA SER A 105 -11.94 15.01 17.46
C SER A 105 -12.98 14.67 18.53
N SER A 106 -14.20 15.17 18.36
CA SER A 106 -15.37 14.77 19.14
C SER A 106 -16.16 13.61 18.50
N MET A 107 -15.57 12.84 17.58
CA MET A 107 -16.23 11.67 17.00
C MET A 107 -16.50 10.62 18.10
N ALA A 108 -17.65 9.95 18.05
CA ALA A 108 -18.12 9.09 19.14
C ALA A 108 -17.17 7.92 19.50
N GLY A 109 -16.39 7.43 18.53
CA GLY A 109 -15.40 6.37 18.75
C GLY A 109 -14.05 6.88 19.28
N ALA A 110 -13.79 8.19 19.19
CA ALA A 110 -12.56 8.82 19.67
C ALA A 110 -12.56 8.99 21.19
N ASN A 111 -11.39 9.22 21.77
CA ASN A 111 -11.21 9.49 23.19
C ASN A 111 -10.12 10.56 23.43
N SER A 112 -9.87 10.92 24.68
CA SER A 112 -8.94 12.00 25.05
C SER A 112 -7.47 11.58 25.19
N ASP A 113 -7.13 10.31 24.95
CA ASP A 113 -5.80 9.76 25.25
C ASP A 113 -4.76 10.12 24.17
N LEU A 114 -5.20 10.56 22.98
CA LEU A 114 -4.34 10.89 21.82
C LEU A 114 -3.41 9.71 21.44
N LYS A 115 -3.99 8.50 21.42
CA LYS A 115 -3.28 7.27 21.07
C LYS A 115 -3.88 6.65 19.83
N VAL A 116 -3.04 6.45 18.82
CA VAL A 116 -3.40 5.73 17.61
C VAL A 116 -2.64 4.40 17.53
N GLY A 117 -3.15 3.47 16.74
CA GLY A 117 -2.53 2.17 16.50
C GLY A 117 -2.10 2.00 15.06
N MET A 118 -1.13 1.12 14.85
CA MET A 118 -0.78 0.57 13.55
C MET A 118 -0.47 -0.93 13.68
N VAL A 119 -1.25 -1.75 13.00
CA VAL A 119 -1.08 -3.21 12.94
C VAL A 119 -0.64 -3.60 11.54
N VAL A 120 0.51 -4.28 11.44
CA VAL A 120 1.12 -4.67 10.16
C VAL A 120 1.39 -6.17 10.11
N ALA A 121 1.40 -6.73 8.90
CA ALA A 121 1.74 -8.13 8.71
C ALA A 121 3.19 -8.44 9.08
N GLN A 122 4.15 -7.73 8.48
CA GLN A 122 5.59 -8.01 8.60
C GLN A 122 6.40 -6.72 8.45
N GLN A 123 7.64 -6.72 8.93
CA GLN A 123 8.59 -5.63 8.67
C GLN A 123 9.40 -5.87 7.40
N TYR A 124 9.62 -4.81 6.65
CA TYR A 124 10.39 -4.78 5.41
C TYR A 124 10.85 -3.34 5.13
N PRO A 125 11.89 -3.12 4.30
CA PRO A 125 12.48 -1.79 4.12
C PRO A 125 11.49 -0.68 3.75
N ALA A 126 10.54 -0.94 2.83
CA ALA A 126 9.53 0.05 2.46
C ALA A 126 8.61 0.42 3.64
N LEU A 127 8.24 -0.54 4.49
CA LEU A 127 7.48 -0.27 5.70
C LEU A 127 8.27 0.64 6.66
N ASP A 128 9.48 0.24 7.00
CA ASP A 128 10.28 0.90 8.04
C ASP A 128 10.81 2.28 7.60
N LYS A 129 11.11 2.44 6.31
CA LYS A 129 11.68 3.68 5.75
C LYS A 129 10.64 4.64 5.20
N MET A 130 9.47 4.18 4.74
CA MET A 130 8.48 5.04 4.08
C MET A 130 7.16 5.10 4.83
N ILE A 131 6.53 3.94 5.07
CA ILE A 131 5.15 3.89 5.53
C ILE A 131 5.05 4.32 7.01
N VAL A 132 5.83 3.70 7.89
CA VAL A 132 5.81 4.04 9.32
C VAL A 132 6.24 5.50 9.54
N PRO A 133 7.31 6.01 8.92
CA PRO A 133 7.66 7.42 9.00
C PRO A 133 6.58 8.35 8.41
N GLY A 134 6.01 8.02 7.25
CA GLY A 134 4.95 8.81 6.61
C GLY A 134 3.71 8.93 7.48
N TYR A 135 3.26 7.82 8.08
CA TYR A 135 2.15 7.81 9.03
C TYR A 135 2.44 8.67 10.26
N LYS A 136 3.64 8.55 10.85
CA LYS A 136 4.07 9.41 11.96
C LYS A 136 4.11 10.89 11.59
N LEU A 137 4.60 11.23 10.40
CA LEU A 137 4.62 12.61 9.91
C LEU A 137 3.21 13.19 9.80
N GLY A 138 2.25 12.40 9.31
CA GLY A 138 0.85 12.79 9.25
C GLY A 138 0.26 13.07 10.63
N LEU A 139 0.50 12.19 11.60
CA LEU A 139 0.04 12.37 12.99
C LEU A 139 0.61 13.65 13.61
N GLN A 140 1.92 13.83 13.49
CA GLN A 140 2.64 14.97 14.09
C GLN A 140 2.28 16.31 13.46
N ALA A 141 1.83 16.32 12.21
CA ALA A 141 1.32 17.51 11.56
C ALA A 141 -0.01 18.01 12.15
N VAL A 142 -0.76 17.12 12.85
CA VAL A 142 -1.96 17.50 13.60
C VAL A 142 -1.61 17.93 15.02
N ASP A 143 -0.97 17.03 15.78
CA ASP A 143 -0.54 17.30 17.15
C ASP A 143 0.71 16.46 17.49
N PRO A 144 1.84 17.08 17.88
CA PRO A 144 3.06 16.36 18.26
C PRO A 144 2.91 15.51 19.54
N ALA A 145 1.85 15.69 20.33
CA ALA A 145 1.54 14.88 21.51
C ALA A 145 0.94 13.51 21.16
N ILE A 146 0.43 13.32 19.94
CA ILE A 146 -0.15 12.04 19.51
C ILE A 146 0.92 10.95 19.54
N THR A 147 0.59 9.83 20.17
CA THR A 147 1.46 8.66 20.24
C THR A 147 0.91 7.51 19.41
N MET A 148 1.81 6.66 18.92
CA MET A 148 1.46 5.50 18.09
C MET A 148 1.93 4.20 18.75
N ASP A 149 1.00 3.27 18.98
CA ASP A 149 1.28 1.86 19.29
C ASP A 149 1.45 1.09 17.96
N PHE A 150 2.61 0.47 17.76
CA PHE A 150 2.96 -0.26 16.54
C PHE A 150 3.17 -1.74 16.83
N ARG A 151 2.41 -2.62 16.16
CA ARG A 151 2.49 -4.07 16.37
C ARG A 151 2.55 -4.84 15.06
N VAL A 152 3.30 -5.93 15.09
CA VAL A 152 3.57 -6.80 13.95
C VAL A 152 2.93 -8.17 14.19
N ILE A 153 2.13 -8.65 13.24
CA ILE A 153 1.47 -9.97 13.29
C ILE A 153 2.51 -11.08 13.07
N GLY A 154 3.43 -10.89 12.13
CA GLY A 154 4.41 -11.87 11.67
C GLY A 154 4.01 -12.61 10.40
N ASN A 155 2.78 -12.42 9.89
CA ASN A 155 2.28 -12.99 8.65
C ASN A 155 1.10 -12.17 8.10
N TRP A 156 0.62 -12.51 6.89
CA TRP A 156 -0.41 -11.78 6.14
C TRP A 156 -1.83 -12.37 6.24
N TYR A 157 -2.05 -13.40 7.06
CA TYR A 157 -3.27 -14.21 7.00
C TYR A 157 -3.92 -14.53 8.35
N ASP A 158 -3.22 -14.36 9.47
CA ASP A 158 -3.71 -14.68 10.82
C ASP A 158 -4.59 -13.56 11.39
N ALA A 159 -5.87 -13.59 11.03
CA ALA A 159 -6.87 -12.64 11.51
C ALA A 159 -7.13 -12.75 13.03
N ASN A 160 -6.95 -13.94 13.64
CA ASN A 160 -7.15 -14.10 15.07
C ASN A 160 -6.08 -13.33 15.85
N LYS A 161 -4.81 -13.51 15.46
CA LYS A 161 -3.70 -12.76 16.05
C LYS A 161 -3.85 -11.25 15.82
N ALA A 162 -4.32 -10.83 14.64
CA ALA A 162 -4.59 -9.42 14.37
C ALA A 162 -5.67 -8.84 15.31
N ALA A 163 -6.74 -9.61 15.58
CA ALA A 163 -7.79 -9.21 16.52
C ALA A 163 -7.27 -9.11 17.96
N ASP A 164 -6.45 -10.05 18.42
CA ASP A 164 -5.85 -10.01 19.77
C ASP A 164 -4.97 -8.76 19.95
N LEU A 165 -4.14 -8.44 18.95
CA LEU A 165 -3.30 -7.24 18.96
C LEU A 165 -4.14 -5.96 19.01
N ALA A 166 -5.18 -5.88 18.17
CA ALA A 166 -6.08 -4.72 18.10
C ALA A 166 -6.87 -4.53 19.41
N ASN A 167 -7.45 -5.59 19.97
CA ASN A 167 -8.16 -5.52 21.25
C ASN A 167 -7.26 -5.00 22.38
N SER A 168 -6.04 -5.51 22.46
CA SER A 168 -5.07 -5.04 23.46
C SER A 168 -4.62 -3.58 23.26
N MET A 169 -4.51 -3.10 22.01
CA MET A 169 -4.30 -1.67 21.72
C MET A 169 -5.48 -0.83 22.23
N ILE A 170 -6.70 -1.26 21.92
CA ILE A 170 -7.94 -0.56 22.31
C ILE A 170 -8.07 -0.49 23.83
N ASP A 171 -7.78 -1.59 24.52
CA ASP A 171 -7.76 -1.63 26.00
C ASP A 171 -6.69 -0.69 26.59
N SER A 172 -5.66 -0.33 25.81
CA SER A 172 -4.60 0.60 26.19
C SER A 172 -4.88 2.06 25.81
N GLY A 173 -6.09 2.35 25.30
CA GLY A 173 -6.58 3.69 24.96
C GLY A 173 -6.54 4.04 23.48
N VAL A 174 -6.16 3.12 22.58
CA VAL A 174 -6.19 3.39 21.13
C VAL A 174 -7.63 3.48 20.61
N ASP A 175 -7.94 4.51 19.82
CA ASP A 175 -9.26 4.72 19.22
C ASP A 175 -9.32 4.63 17.70
N VAL A 176 -8.18 4.71 17.02
CA VAL A 176 -8.05 4.53 15.57
C VAL A 176 -6.83 3.67 15.25
N ILE A 177 -7.02 2.63 14.42
CA ILE A 177 -5.97 1.69 14.04
C ILE A 177 -5.77 1.68 12.52
N ALA A 178 -4.57 2.01 12.07
CA ALA A 178 -4.12 1.76 10.71
C ALA A 178 -3.76 0.27 10.53
N THR A 179 -4.23 -0.35 9.44
CA THR A 179 -3.98 -1.78 9.18
C THR A 179 -3.37 -2.04 7.81
N ILE A 180 -2.28 -2.82 7.79
CA ILE A 180 -1.55 -3.24 6.57
C ILE A 180 -1.17 -4.72 6.70
N ALA A 181 -2.17 -5.59 6.56
CA ALA A 181 -2.01 -6.98 6.94
C ALA A 181 -2.71 -7.99 6.03
N GLY A 182 -3.05 -7.61 4.78
CA GLY A 182 -3.69 -8.51 3.83
C GLY A 182 -4.97 -9.12 4.39
N GLY A 183 -5.14 -10.44 4.28
CA GLY A 183 -6.31 -11.14 4.82
C GLY A 183 -6.47 -11.01 6.34
N ALA A 184 -5.38 -10.79 7.08
CA ALA A 184 -5.44 -10.60 8.53
C ALA A 184 -6.08 -9.26 8.95
N ASN A 185 -6.24 -8.29 8.03
CA ASN A 185 -6.96 -7.03 8.29
C ASN A 185 -8.35 -7.26 8.89
N GLN A 186 -9.02 -8.36 8.53
CA GLN A 186 -10.35 -8.70 9.04
C GLN A 186 -10.40 -8.77 10.57
N GLY A 187 -9.30 -9.20 11.22
CA GLY A 187 -9.20 -9.23 12.67
C GLY A 187 -9.24 -7.86 13.31
N VAL A 188 -8.48 -6.90 12.77
CA VAL A 188 -8.47 -5.51 13.23
C VAL A 188 -9.84 -4.87 13.03
N ILE A 189 -10.45 -5.09 11.86
CA ILE A 189 -11.78 -4.57 11.52
C ILE A 189 -12.84 -5.09 12.50
N ASN A 190 -12.84 -6.40 12.77
CA ASN A 190 -13.82 -6.99 13.69
C ASN A 190 -13.65 -6.48 15.12
N ALA A 191 -12.41 -6.42 15.63
CA ALA A 191 -12.12 -5.88 16.96
C ALA A 191 -12.59 -4.41 17.10
N CYS A 192 -12.25 -3.57 16.12
CA CYS A 192 -12.69 -2.17 16.12
C CYS A 192 -14.21 -2.05 16.04
N LYS A 193 -14.87 -2.86 15.21
CA LYS A 193 -16.33 -2.89 15.07
C LYS A 193 -17.02 -3.24 16.39
N GLU A 194 -16.56 -4.27 17.08
CA GLU A 194 -17.12 -4.71 18.37
C GLU A 194 -16.91 -3.69 19.48
N ARG A 195 -15.83 -2.90 19.39
CA ARG A 195 -15.44 -1.91 20.41
C ARG A 195 -15.81 -0.47 20.03
N GLY A 196 -16.48 -0.26 18.90
CA GLY A 196 -16.86 1.06 18.40
C GLY A 196 -15.66 1.98 18.09
N LYS A 197 -14.54 1.40 17.63
CA LYS A 197 -13.31 2.10 17.26
C LYS A 197 -13.12 2.13 15.74
N TYR A 198 -12.15 2.91 15.28
CA TYR A 198 -11.98 3.22 13.86
C TYR A 198 -10.80 2.49 13.23
N VAL A 199 -10.93 2.24 11.91
CA VAL A 199 -9.89 1.63 11.08
C VAL A 199 -9.52 2.56 9.93
N LEU A 200 -8.21 2.64 9.68
CA LEU A 200 -7.63 3.27 8.51
C LEU A 200 -7.02 2.18 7.62
N TYR A 201 -7.47 2.12 6.37
CA TYR A 201 -7.18 1.02 5.47
C TYR A 201 -6.19 1.43 4.38
N PHE A 202 -5.24 0.56 4.07
CA PHE A 202 -4.25 0.79 3.01
C PHE A 202 -4.65 0.10 1.70
N ASP A 203 -4.17 0.69 0.61
CA ASP A 203 -4.15 0.25 -0.79
C ASP A 203 -5.46 0.36 -1.58
N SER A 204 -6.62 0.07 -0.98
CA SER A 204 -7.92 0.06 -1.68
C SER A 204 -9.03 0.78 -0.90
N ASN A 205 -10.10 1.17 -1.61
CA ASN A 205 -11.31 1.70 -0.99
C ASN A 205 -12.13 0.53 -0.39
N GLU A 206 -11.99 0.32 0.92
CA GLU A 206 -12.68 -0.73 1.66
C GLU A 206 -13.75 -0.19 2.63
N LEU A 207 -14.19 1.05 2.47
CA LEU A 207 -15.23 1.66 3.33
C LEU A 207 -16.49 0.78 3.43
N ALA A 208 -16.86 0.13 2.32
CA ALA A 208 -18.02 -0.76 2.23
C ALA A 208 -17.87 -2.07 3.03
N MET A 209 -16.64 -2.50 3.34
CA MET A 209 -16.38 -3.74 4.09
C MET A 209 -16.87 -3.64 5.54
N ALA A 210 -16.72 -2.47 6.15
CA ALA A 210 -17.25 -2.18 7.49
C ALA A 210 -17.64 -0.69 7.62
N PRO A 211 -18.81 -0.30 7.08
CA PRO A 211 -19.25 1.10 7.06
C PRO A 211 -19.33 1.69 8.47
N GLY A 212 -18.75 2.87 8.66
CA GLY A 212 -18.69 3.56 9.96
C GLY A 212 -17.59 3.05 10.90
N VAL A 213 -16.90 1.96 10.56
CA VAL A 213 -15.72 1.44 11.28
C VAL A 213 -14.47 1.76 10.48
N ILE A 214 -14.44 1.39 9.19
CA ILE A 214 -13.41 1.88 8.27
C ILE A 214 -13.83 3.30 7.88
N VAL A 215 -12.98 4.26 8.20
CA VAL A 215 -13.30 5.70 8.06
C VAL A 215 -12.29 6.46 7.20
N GLY A 216 -11.26 5.79 6.71
CA GLY A 216 -10.31 6.37 5.77
C GLY A 216 -9.58 5.28 5.00
N CYS A 217 -9.35 5.52 3.72
CA CYS A 217 -8.62 4.60 2.84
C CYS A 217 -7.57 5.37 2.04
N GLY A 218 -6.31 4.96 2.15
CA GLY A 218 -5.20 5.47 1.34
C GLY A 218 -5.01 4.56 0.13
N LEU A 219 -5.09 5.10 -1.08
CA LEU A 219 -5.15 4.34 -2.32
C LEU A 219 -3.79 4.19 -2.98
N LEU A 220 -3.57 3.02 -3.58
CA LEU A 220 -2.60 2.81 -4.65
C LEU A 220 -3.36 2.40 -5.91
N TYR A 221 -3.27 3.18 -6.99
CA TYR A 221 -3.93 2.87 -8.26
C TYR A 221 -3.14 1.81 -9.06
N GLN A 222 -3.02 0.62 -8.48
CA GLN A 222 -2.18 -0.45 -9.03
C GLN A 222 -2.68 -0.96 -10.37
N GLU A 223 -4.00 -1.07 -10.56
CA GLU A 223 -4.58 -1.48 -11.85
C GLU A 223 -4.15 -0.52 -12.96
N LYS A 224 -4.31 0.80 -12.72
CA LYS A 224 -3.94 1.85 -13.67
C LYS A 224 -2.46 1.77 -14.00
N LEU A 225 -1.59 1.76 -12.98
CA LEU A 225 -0.14 1.74 -13.19
C LEU A 225 0.30 0.51 -13.97
N VAL A 226 -0.16 -0.67 -13.56
CA VAL A 226 0.19 -1.93 -14.22
C VAL A 226 -0.30 -1.94 -15.65
N SER A 227 -1.54 -1.48 -15.89
CA SER A 227 -2.08 -1.42 -17.24
C SER A 227 -1.25 -0.50 -18.14
N GLU A 228 -0.91 0.70 -17.69
CA GLU A 228 -0.12 1.67 -18.46
C GLU A 228 1.29 1.15 -18.77
N VAL A 229 2.01 0.64 -17.76
CA VAL A 229 3.39 0.12 -17.94
C VAL A 229 3.40 -1.12 -18.85
N LEU A 230 2.39 -1.98 -18.79
CA LEU A 230 2.35 -3.16 -19.65
C LEU A 230 1.97 -2.82 -21.10
N LYS A 231 1.17 -1.78 -21.33
CA LYS A 231 0.98 -1.23 -22.68
C LYS A 231 2.28 -0.71 -23.26
N GLU A 232 3.11 -0.04 -22.45
CA GLU A 232 4.46 0.36 -22.86
C GLU A 232 5.35 -0.86 -23.14
N ALA A 233 5.25 -1.92 -22.32
CA ALA A 233 6.03 -3.14 -22.48
C ALA A 233 5.70 -3.86 -23.79
N ILE A 234 4.41 -4.01 -24.11
CA ILE A 234 3.92 -4.62 -25.36
C ILE A 234 4.41 -3.83 -26.59
N GLN A 235 4.55 -2.50 -26.45
CA GLN A 235 5.07 -1.63 -27.50
C GLN A 235 6.61 -1.52 -27.52
N GLY A 236 7.31 -2.22 -26.63
CA GLY A 236 8.77 -2.17 -26.53
C GLY A 236 9.33 -0.83 -26.03
N LYS A 237 8.56 -0.08 -25.24
CA LYS A 237 8.89 1.27 -24.76
C LYS A 237 9.39 1.33 -23.31
N VAL A 238 9.38 0.22 -22.59
CA VAL A 238 9.81 0.18 -21.18
C VAL A 238 11.31 0.47 -21.06
N PRO A 239 11.71 1.44 -20.22
CA PRO A 239 13.12 1.79 -20.03
C PRO A 239 13.78 0.83 -19.03
N TYR A 240 14.10 -0.39 -19.47
CA TYR A 240 14.86 -1.34 -18.65
C TYR A 240 16.20 -0.75 -18.18
N GLY A 241 16.60 -1.05 -16.95
CA GLY A 241 17.72 -0.41 -16.26
C GLY A 241 17.30 0.73 -15.33
N GLU A 242 16.11 1.30 -15.54
CA GLU A 242 15.61 2.43 -14.76
C GLU A 242 14.63 2.01 -13.66
N ALA A 243 14.45 2.91 -12.70
CA ALA A 243 13.43 2.82 -11.66
C ALA A 243 12.61 4.12 -11.65
N ARG A 244 11.31 4.00 -11.38
CA ARG A 244 10.40 5.14 -11.26
C ARG A 244 9.69 5.11 -9.91
N ILE A 245 9.54 6.27 -9.29
CA ILE A 245 8.63 6.47 -8.16
C ILE A 245 7.41 7.25 -8.67
N VAL A 246 6.21 6.73 -8.42
CA VAL A 246 4.95 7.37 -8.80
C VAL A 246 4.26 7.99 -7.58
N THR A 247 3.62 9.13 -7.77
CA THR A 247 3.12 9.99 -6.67
C THR A 247 1.61 10.24 -6.78
N ALA A 248 1.08 10.96 -5.80
CA ALA A 248 -0.27 11.48 -5.81
C ALA A 248 -0.48 12.60 -6.84
N GLU A 249 0.52 13.48 -7.04
CA GLU A 249 0.51 14.49 -8.11
C GLU A 249 0.33 13.85 -9.50
N GLN A 250 0.85 12.63 -9.68
CA GLN A 250 0.70 11.85 -10.91
C GLN A 250 -0.56 10.98 -10.96
N GLY A 251 -1.37 10.97 -9.90
CA GLY A 251 -2.61 10.21 -9.78
C GLY A 251 -2.39 8.69 -9.69
N TYR A 252 -1.36 8.26 -8.96
CA TYR A 252 -1.10 6.83 -8.66
C TYR A 252 -1.17 6.48 -7.17
N VAL A 253 -1.08 7.49 -6.30
CA VAL A 253 -1.30 7.40 -4.86
C VAL A 253 -2.43 8.38 -4.52
N ASP A 254 -3.34 8.04 -3.62
CA ASP A 254 -4.41 8.98 -3.27
C ASP A 254 -5.05 8.67 -1.92
N PHE A 255 -6.10 9.41 -1.59
CA PHE A 255 -6.97 9.22 -0.45
C PHE A 255 -8.44 9.28 -0.89
N VAL A 256 -9.30 8.47 -0.27
CA VAL A 256 -10.75 8.47 -0.56
C VAL A 256 -11.45 9.63 0.16
N ASP A 257 -11.72 10.72 -0.55
CA ASP A 257 -12.37 11.94 -0.01
C ASP A 257 -13.79 12.20 -0.54
N ASP A 258 -14.25 11.46 -1.55
CA ASP A 258 -15.53 11.68 -2.24
C ASP A 258 -16.57 10.56 -2.04
N ASP A 259 -16.18 9.44 -1.40
CA ASP A 259 -17.09 8.32 -1.17
C ASP A 259 -18.22 8.70 -0.18
N PRO A 260 -19.50 8.43 -0.50
CA PRO A 260 -20.62 8.71 0.40
C PRO A 260 -20.49 8.09 1.79
N LEU A 261 -19.84 6.94 1.92
CA LEU A 261 -19.58 6.29 3.22
C LEU A 261 -18.55 7.06 4.04
N TYR A 262 -17.52 7.63 3.39
CA TYR A 262 -16.55 8.52 4.06
C TYR A 262 -17.26 9.80 4.53
N ILE A 263 -18.00 10.47 3.63
CA ILE A 263 -18.73 11.71 3.92
C ILE A 263 -19.70 11.53 5.10
N LYS A 264 -20.34 10.36 5.19
CA LYS A 264 -21.27 10.02 6.27
C LYS A 264 -20.58 9.68 7.59
N SER A 265 -19.43 9.00 7.54
CA SER A 265 -18.78 8.43 8.72
C SER A 265 -17.82 9.39 9.41
N VAL A 266 -17.28 10.37 8.68
CA VAL A 266 -16.28 11.32 9.18
C VAL A 266 -16.91 12.70 9.39
N ALA A 267 -16.65 13.29 10.56
CA ALA A 267 -17.17 14.60 10.95
C ALA A 267 -16.76 15.70 9.96
N ALA A 268 -17.60 16.71 9.79
CA ALA A 268 -17.43 17.72 8.74
C ALA A 268 -16.14 18.54 8.90
N ASP A 269 -15.81 18.94 10.12
CA ASP A 269 -14.58 19.63 10.49
C ASP A 269 -13.32 18.80 10.20
N VAL A 270 -13.36 17.50 10.50
CA VAL A 270 -12.29 16.55 10.15
C VAL A 270 -12.12 16.46 8.63
N ARG A 271 -13.24 16.36 7.88
CA ARG A 271 -13.20 16.32 6.40
C ARG A 271 -12.65 17.61 5.81
N GLU A 272 -13.09 18.77 6.29
CA GLU A 272 -12.60 20.08 5.83
C GLU A 272 -11.08 20.23 6.04
N ALA A 273 -10.56 19.79 7.19
CA ALA A 273 -9.12 19.78 7.45
C ALA A 273 -8.38 18.81 6.52
N MET A 274 -8.96 17.64 6.24
CA MET A 274 -8.39 16.65 5.33
C MET A 274 -8.35 17.15 3.88
N ASP A 275 -9.41 17.78 3.39
CA ASP A 275 -9.53 18.32 2.02
C ASP A 275 -8.42 19.33 1.68
N ILE A 276 -7.92 20.07 2.69
CA ILE A 276 -6.78 20.97 2.50
C ILE A 276 -5.52 20.18 2.18
N VAL A 277 -5.20 19.16 2.99
CA VAL A 277 -4.01 18.32 2.82
C VAL A 277 -4.07 17.53 1.53
N VAL A 278 -5.21 16.91 1.24
CA VAL A 278 -5.44 16.15 0.00
C VAL A 278 -5.18 17.01 -1.23
N ARG A 279 -5.74 18.22 -1.28
CA ARG A 279 -5.51 19.13 -2.41
C ARG A 279 -4.05 19.55 -2.55
N LYS A 280 -3.36 19.83 -1.45
CA LYS A 280 -1.94 20.24 -1.49
C LYS A 280 -1.02 19.13 -2.00
N ILE A 281 -1.27 17.88 -1.61
CA ILE A 281 -0.48 16.74 -2.08
C ILE A 281 -0.80 16.43 -3.55
N ARG A 282 -2.10 16.41 -3.92
CA ARG A 282 -2.53 16.22 -5.32
C ARG A 282 -2.00 17.30 -6.28
N SER A 283 -1.84 18.55 -5.81
CA SER A 283 -1.32 19.64 -6.64
C SER A 283 0.21 19.74 -6.67
N GLY A 284 0.91 18.99 -5.81
CA GLY A 284 2.35 19.12 -5.61
C GLY A 284 2.77 20.34 -4.80
N GLU A 285 1.85 21.08 -4.18
CA GLU A 285 2.17 22.16 -3.22
C GLU A 285 2.84 21.59 -1.97
N LEU A 286 2.38 20.44 -1.48
CA LEU A 286 3.02 19.65 -0.43
C LEU A 286 3.61 18.39 -1.05
N ARG A 287 4.94 18.29 -1.05
CA ARG A 287 5.67 17.12 -1.55
C ARG A 287 6.34 16.38 -0.41
N LEU A 288 6.11 15.07 -0.35
CA LEU A 288 6.73 14.18 0.62
C LEU A 288 7.66 13.24 -0.14
N ALA A 289 8.96 13.44 -0.03
CA ALA A 289 9.91 12.62 -0.78
C ALA A 289 9.92 11.18 -0.24
N ALA A 290 9.75 10.20 -1.13
CA ALA A 290 10.08 8.82 -0.82
C ALA A 290 11.61 8.69 -0.70
N PRO A 291 12.14 8.09 0.38
CA PRO A 291 13.57 7.79 0.45
C PRO A 291 13.94 6.70 -0.57
N GLU A 292 15.20 6.69 -0.98
CA GLU A 292 15.75 5.53 -1.68
C GLU A 292 15.77 4.31 -0.73
N LEU A 293 15.28 3.16 -1.21
CA LEU A 293 15.09 1.94 -0.43
C LEU A 293 16.36 1.10 -0.31
#